data_AF-A0A2M6ZNC6-F1
#
_entry.id   AF-A0A2M6ZNC6-F1
#
_cell.length_a   1.000
_cell.length_b   1.000
_cell.length_c   1.000
_cell.angle_alpha   90.00
_cell.angle_beta   90.00
_cell.angle_gamma   90.00
#
_symmetry.space_group_name_H-M   'P 1'
#
loop_
_entity.id
_entity.type
_entity.pdbx_description
1 polymer ?
#
loop_
_entity_poly.entity_id
_entity_poly.type
_entity_poly.pdbx_seq_one_letter_code
_entity_poly.pdbx_strand_id
1 'polypeptide(L)' 'MNHHKNKPEGTPPLRLLAWEVTRRCNLACLHCRAAAGAGPYPDELTTG' A
#
# COMPACT_ATOMS: atom_id res chain seq x y z
N MET A 1 7.41 22.96 29.85
CA MET A 1 7.91 21.59 30.05
C MET A 1 8.33 21.05 28.69
N ASN A 2 9.62 20.81 28.47
CA ASN A 2 10.15 20.43 27.15
C ASN A 2 10.15 18.90 27.00
N HIS A 3 9.27 18.39 26.13
CA HIS A 3 9.24 16.96 25.76
C HIS A 3 10.24 16.68 24.63
N HIS A 4 11.54 16.70 24.93
CA HIS A 4 12.54 16.13 24.02
C HIS A 4 12.50 14.60 24.14
N LYS A 5 11.73 13.93 23.28
CA LYS A 5 11.83 12.47 23.15
C LYS A 5 13.05 12.15 22.30
N ASN A 6 14.12 11.67 22.93
CA ASN A 6 15.22 11.00 22.24
C ASN A 6 14.67 9.76 21.53
N LYS A 7 14.62 9.79 20.21
CA LYS A 7 14.31 8.60 19.40
C LYS A 7 15.58 7.73 19.35
N PRO A 8 15.52 6.42 19.61
CA PRO A 8 16.69 5.57 19.41
C PRO A 8 17.11 5.63 17.94
N GLU A 9 18.41 5.90 17.72
CA GLU A 9 19.10 5.80 16.44
C GLU A 9 19.03 4.34 15.96
N GLY A 10 18.32 4.09 14.86
CA GLY A 10 18.09 2.74 14.33
C GLY A 10 16.90 2.68 13.37
N THR A 11 16.92 1.68 12.47
CA THR A 11 15.82 1.42 11.54
C THR A 11 14.56 1.08 12.34
N PRO A 12 13.44 1.82 12.16
CA PRO A 12 12.20 1.51 12.85
C PRO A 12 11.70 0.09 12.52
N PRO A 13 11.07 -0.63 13.45
CA PRO A 13 10.50 -1.93 13.16
C PRO A 13 9.36 -1.81 12.14
N LEU A 14 9.31 -2.73 11.18
CA LEU A 14 8.19 -2.84 10.25
C LEU A 14 6.93 -3.22 11.02
N ARG A 15 5.88 -2.40 10.92
CA ARG A 15 4.62 -2.61 11.66
C ARG A 15 3.48 -3.16 10.78
N LEU A 16 3.46 -2.78 9.51
CA LEU A 16 2.43 -3.21 8.58
C LEU A 16 2.99 -3.15 7.15
N LEU A 17 2.69 -4.17 6.36
CA LEU A 17 2.92 -4.20 4.92
C LEU A 17 1.57 -4.47 4.23
N ALA A 18 1.21 -3.62 3.28
CA ALA A 18 0.09 -3.85 2.39
C ALA A 18 0.64 -4.02 0.97
N TRP A 19 0.40 -5.17 0.38
CA TRP A 19 0.83 -5.52 -0.98
C TRP A 19 -0.41 -5.84 -1.82
N GLU A 20 -0.49 -5.26 -3.01
CA GLU A 20 -1.58 -5.51 -3.96
C GLU A 20 -1.14 -6.58 -4.97
N VAL A 21 -1.78 -7.76 -4.96
CA VAL A 21 -1.57 -8.79 -6.00
C VAL A 21 -2.33 -8.48 -7.28
N THR A 22 -3.41 -7.70 -7.14
CA THR A 22 -4.28 -7.24 -8.22
C THR A 22 -4.55 -5.75 -8.07
N ARG A 23 -4.63 -5.03 -9.19
CA ARG A 23 -5.16 -3.65 -9.22
C ARG A 23 -6.56 -3.60 -9.83
N ARG A 24 -7.20 -4.75 -10.00
CA ARG A 24 -8.52 -4.85 -10.61
C ARG A 24 -9.60 -4.57 -9.58
N CYS A 25 -10.41 -3.56 -9.82
CA CYS A 25 -11.61 -3.24 -9.04
C CYS A 25 -12.68 -2.68 -9.94
N ASN A 26 -13.94 -3.04 -9.70
CA ASN A 26 -15.10 -2.56 -10.47
C ASN A 26 -15.62 -1.19 -10.01
N LEU A 27 -14.95 -0.54 -9.05
CA LEU A 27 -15.35 0.76 -8.49
C LEU A 27 -14.39 1.87 -8.94
N ALA A 28 -14.94 3.07 -9.12
CA ALA A 28 -14.19 4.29 -9.44
C ALA A 28 -14.14 5.24 -8.23
N CYS A 29 -13.61 4.74 -7.10
CA CYS A 29 -13.58 5.52 -5.86
C CYS A 29 -12.62 6.71 -5.94
N LEU A 30 -13.08 7.90 -5.52
CA LEU A 30 -12.23 9.10 -5.40
C LEU A 30 -11.00 8.87 -4.50
N HIS A 31 -11.17 8.04 -3.47
CA HIS A 31 -10.12 7.73 -2.49
C HIS A 31 -9.38 6.43 -2.81
N CYS A 32 -9.30 6.05 -4.09
CA CYS A 32 -8.64 4.81 -4.47
C CYS A 32 -7.14 4.87 -4.13
N ARG A 33 -6.73 4.11 -3.11
CA ARG A 33 -5.33 4.00 -2.71
C ARG A 33 -4.46 3.37 -3.80
N ALA A 34 -4.99 2.35 -4.49
CA ALA A 34 -4.24 1.52 -5.43
C ALA A 34 -4.37 1.96 -6.90
N ALA A 35 -5.02 3.10 -7.17
CA ALA A 35 -5.39 3.54 -8.53
C ALA A 35 -5.97 2.38 -9.37
N ALA A 36 -6.92 1.67 -8.78
CA ALA A 36 -7.51 0.46 -9.35
C ALA A 36 -8.37 0.77 -10.59
N GLY A 37 -8.49 -0.20 -11.48
CA GLY A 37 -9.28 -0.10 -12.71
C GLY A 37 -10.03 -1.40 -13.03
N ALA A 38 -10.95 -1.36 -13.99
CA ALA A 38 -11.80 -2.52 -14.29
C ALA A 38 -11.08 -3.67 -15.02
N GLY A 39 -9.98 -3.35 -15.70
CA GLY A 39 -9.19 -4.30 -16.51
C GLY A 39 -7.97 -4.86 -15.78
N PRO A 40 -7.40 -5.96 -16.29
CA PRO A 40 -6.12 -6.49 -15.81
C PRO A 40 -4.99 -5.50 -16.12
N TYR A 41 -4.01 -5.43 -15.23
CA TYR A 41 -2.74 -4.77 -15.54
C TYR A 41 -1.88 -5.67 -16.45
N PRO A 42 -1.08 -5.10 -17.38
CA PRO A 42 -0.32 -5.89 -18.35
C PRO A 42 0.55 -7.01 -17.75
N ASP A 43 1.15 -6.74 -16.58
CA ASP A 43 2.06 -7.67 -15.89
C ASP A 43 1.47 -8.21 -14.58
N GLU A 44 0.13 -8.22 -14.47
CA GLU A 44 -0.56 -8.75 -13.30
C GLU A 44 -0.44 -10.28 -13.25
N LEU A 45 -0.31 -10.84 -12.04
CA LEU A 45 -0.19 -12.28 -11.85
C LEU A 45 -1.47 -12.98 -12.33
N THR A 46 -1.34 -14.04 -13.13
CA THR A 46 -2.48 -14.74 -13.75
C THR A 46 -2.68 -16.15 -13.18
N THR A 47 -3.93 -16.62 -13.34
CA THR A 47 -4.43 -17.98 -13.05
C THR A 47 -3.59 -19.14 -13.55
N GLY A 48 -3.40 -19.18 -14.87
CA GLY A 48 -3.23 -20.44 -15.58
C GLY A 48 -4.48 -21.31 -15.53
#